data_AF-A0A3S0J8L4-F1
#
_entry.id   AF-A0A3S0J8L4-F1
#
_cell.length_a   1.000
_cell.length_b   1.000
_cell.length_c   1.000
_cell.angle_alpha   90.00
_cell.angle_beta   90.00
_cell.angle_gamma   90.00
#
_symmetry.space_group_name_H-M   'P 1'
#
loop_
_entity.id
_entity.type
_entity.pdbx_description
1 polymer ?
#
loop_
_entity_poly.entity_id
_entity_poly.type
_entity_poly.pdbx_seq_one_letter_code
_entity_poly.pdbx_strand_id
1 'polypeptide(L)'
;MAITMNRPRRVLLALALSFVVAGMLSPIVPSMAGKPYSVIDVVHSLLIGALCYTWCRADGLERGVLPPGRSALLAGLFPPLGVPLYFFRTRPIARAFVATLGAIGFLVVCTVLSGLCAIATAALFGKPLPE
;
A
#
# COMPACT_ATOMS: atom_id res chain seq x y z
N MET A 1 -5.34 27.82 -5.55
CA MET A 1 -6.53 26.95 -5.56
C MET A 1 -6.19 25.67 -4.82
N ALA A 2 -6.51 25.57 -3.54
CA ALA A 2 -6.24 24.36 -2.76
C ALA A 2 -7.20 23.26 -3.22
N ILE A 3 -6.69 22.23 -3.90
CA ILE A 3 -7.49 21.05 -4.26
C ILE A 3 -7.85 20.36 -2.94
N THR A 4 -9.10 20.52 -2.49
CA THR A 4 -9.60 19.77 -1.33
C THR A 4 -9.70 18.30 -1.71
N MET A 5 -8.65 17.53 -1.44
CA MET A 5 -8.64 16.09 -1.69
C MET A 5 -9.56 15.35 -0.72
N ASN A 6 -10.39 14.44 -1.23
CA ASN A 6 -11.24 13.55 -0.44
C ASN A 6 -10.39 12.65 0.47
N ARG A 7 -10.93 12.29 1.65
CA ARG A 7 -10.23 11.48 2.68
C ARG A 7 -9.58 10.19 2.15
N PRO A 8 -10.26 9.31 1.38
CA PRO A 8 -9.65 8.07 0.89
C PRO A 8 -8.53 8.34 -0.13
N ARG A 9 -8.62 9.39 -0.94
CA ARG A 9 -7.52 9.78 -1.86
C ARG A 9 -6.27 10.20 -1.11
N ARG A 10 -6.42 10.89 0.03
CA ARG A 10 -5.29 11.23 0.91
C ARG A 10 -4.63 9.98 1.48
N VAL A 11 -5.41 8.97 1.88
CA VAL A 11 -4.85 7.71 2.39
C VAL A 11 -4.12 6.94 1.28
N LEU A 12 -4.65 6.90 0.06
CA LEU A 12 -3.93 6.31 -1.09
C LEU A 12 -2.64 7.05 -1.41
N LEU A 13 -2.63 8.39 -1.32
CA LEU A 13 -1.43 9.18 -1.52
C LEU A 13 -0.41 8.91 -0.42
N ALA A 14 -0.84 8.84 0.84
CA ALA A 14 0.03 8.47 1.96
C ALA A 14 0.59 7.05 1.79
N LEU A 15 -0.23 6.11 1.31
CA LEU A 15 0.21 4.75 0.97
C LEU A 15 1.26 4.77 -0.13
N ALA A 16 1.02 5.45 -1.25
CA ALA A 16 2.01 5.59 -2.33
C ALA A 16 3.32 6.24 -1.83
N LEU A 17 3.23 7.29 -1.02
CA LEU A 17 4.39 7.95 -0.44
C LEU A 17 5.19 7.00 0.48
N SER A 18 4.52 6.13 1.23
CA SER A 18 5.20 5.14 2.08
C SER A 18 6.08 4.18 1.27
N PHE A 19 5.67 3.79 0.05
CA PHE A 19 6.49 2.96 -0.84
C PHE A 19 7.73 3.70 -1.33
N VAL A 20 7.61 4.99 -1.64
CA VAL A 20 8.77 5.82 -2.02
C VAL A 20 9.76 5.89 -0.86
N VAL A 21 9.28 6.21 0.34
CA VAL A 21 10.13 6.31 1.54
C VAL A 21 10.79 4.97 1.88
N ALA A 22 10.04 3.87 1.85
CA ALA A 22 10.59 2.54 2.10
C ALA A 22 11.64 2.14 1.06
N GLY A 23 11.36 2.38 -0.23
CA GLY A 23 12.31 2.13 -1.31
C GLY A 23 13.60 2.93 -1.16
N MET A 24 13.54 4.17 -0.70
CA MET A 24 14.75 4.96 -0.41
C MET A 24 15.51 4.45 0.82
N LEU A 25 14.82 4.02 1.87
CA LEU A 25 15.46 3.61 3.13
C LEU A 25 16.01 2.18 3.09
N SER A 26 15.38 1.29 2.33
CA SER A 26 15.71 -0.14 2.31
C SER A 26 17.19 -0.42 1.96
N PRO A 27 17.81 0.22 0.95
CA PRO A 27 19.24 0.04 0.65
C PRO A 27 20.20 0.62 1.71
N ILE A 28 19.72 1.55 2.54
CA ILE A 28 20.53 2.23 3.54
C ILE A 28 20.67 1.35 4.79
N VAL A 29 19.58 0.71 5.19
CA VAL A 29 19.47 -0.12 6.38
C VAL A 29 19.94 -1.55 6.09
N PRO A 30 20.81 -2.15 6.90
CA PRO A 30 21.25 -3.53 6.69
C PRO A 30 20.09 -4.52 6.81
N SER A 31 20.14 -5.57 5.98
CA SER A 31 19.22 -6.71 6.06
C SER A 31 19.36 -7.44 7.39
N MET A 32 18.29 -8.08 7.84
CA MET A 32 18.36 -8.94 9.03
C MET A 32 19.30 -10.12 8.79
N ALA A 33 20.04 -10.52 9.83
CA ALA A 33 21.00 -11.62 9.75
C ALA A 33 20.37 -12.88 9.13
N GLY A 34 20.93 -13.31 7.99
CA GLY A 34 20.50 -14.51 7.26
C GLY A 34 19.16 -14.37 6.51
N LYS A 35 18.65 -13.14 6.29
CA LYS A 35 17.34 -12.92 5.65
C LYS A 35 17.42 -11.87 4.53
N PRO A 36 16.62 -12.02 3.46
CA PRO A 36 16.59 -11.08 2.33
C PRO A 36 15.77 -9.81 2.60
N TYR A 37 15.40 -9.54 3.86
CA TYR A 37 14.60 -8.36 4.23
C TYR A 37 15.19 -7.62 5.43
N SER A 38 14.95 -6.33 5.48
CA SER A 38 15.37 -5.40 6.52
C SER A 38 14.24 -5.14 7.54
N VAL A 39 14.58 -4.42 8.62
CA VAL A 39 13.58 -3.91 9.58
C VAL A 39 12.60 -2.94 8.90
N ILE A 40 13.07 -2.18 7.90
CA ILE A 40 12.23 -1.23 7.14
C ILE A 40 11.10 -1.96 6.44
N ASP A 41 11.37 -3.11 5.82
CA ASP A 41 10.37 -3.88 5.09
C ASP A 41 9.27 -4.40 6.03
N VAL A 42 9.65 -4.84 7.24
CA VAL A 42 8.69 -5.29 8.27
C VAL A 42 7.82 -4.13 8.75
N VAL A 43 8.43 -3.00 9.12
CA VAL A 43 7.70 -1.82 9.59
C VAL A 43 6.79 -1.29 8.48
N HIS A 44 7.26 -1.25 7.24
CA HIS A 44 6.48 -0.82 6.09
C HIS A 44 5.29 -1.74 5.83
N SER A 45 5.45 -3.06 5.99
CA SER A 45 4.34 -4.01 5.86
C SER A 45 3.21 -3.75 6.87
N LEU A 46 3.55 -3.42 8.13
CA LEU A 46 2.58 -3.06 9.16
C LEU A 46 1.90 -1.72 8.84
N LEU A 47 2.66 -0.75 8.35
CA LEU A 47 2.13 0.54 7.91
C LEU A 47 1.16 0.38 6.72
N ILE A 48 1.50 -0.45 5.73
CA ILE A 48 0.61 -0.78 4.61
C ILE A 48 -0.70 -1.35 5.14
N GLY A 49 -0.66 -2.30 6.08
CA GLY A 49 -1.86 -2.86 6.70
C GLY A 49 -2.73 -1.80 7.37
N ALA A 50 -2.14 -0.94 8.20
CA ALA A 50 -2.87 0.17 8.85
C ALA A 50 -3.49 1.13 7.83
N LEU A 51 -2.77 1.47 6.76
CA LEU A 51 -3.25 2.34 5.69
C LEU A 51 -4.35 1.67 4.84
N CYS A 52 -4.27 0.37 4.57
CA CYS A 52 -5.33 -0.37 3.88
C CYS A 52 -6.62 -0.43 4.71
N TYR A 53 -6.51 -0.69 6.02
CA TYR A 53 -7.66 -0.65 6.92
C TYR A 53 -8.33 0.73 6.93
N THR A 54 -7.54 1.79 7.14
CA THR A 54 -8.04 3.17 7.21
C THR A 54 -8.62 3.61 5.87
N TRP A 55 -8.01 3.20 4.76
CA TRP A 55 -8.53 3.46 3.42
C TRP A 55 -9.89 2.80 3.20
N CYS A 56 -10.04 1.50 3.47
CA CYS A 56 -11.32 0.80 3.33
C CYS A 56 -12.42 1.43 4.20
N ARG A 57 -12.09 1.88 5.42
CA ARG A 57 -13.02 2.62 6.29
C ARG A 57 -13.44 3.96 5.65
N ALA A 58 -12.48 4.76 5.19
CA ALA A 58 -12.74 6.06 4.57
C ALA A 58 -13.55 5.93 3.26
N ASP A 59 -13.22 4.93 2.44
CA ASP A 59 -13.88 4.62 1.17
C ASP A 59 -15.33 4.16 1.37
N GLY A 60 -15.61 3.36 2.41
CA GLY A 60 -16.98 2.98 2.78
C GLY A 60 -17.82 4.17 3.24
N LEU A 61 -17.25 5.01 4.11
CA LEU A 61 -17.91 6.22 4.62
C LEU A 61 -18.24 7.21 3.50
N GLU A 62 -17.33 7.44 2.56
CA GLU A 62 -17.57 8.36 1.43
C GLU A 62 -18.69 7.86 0.50
N ARG A 63 -18.86 6.54 0.38
CA ARG A 63 -19.94 5.94 -0.41
C ARG A 63 -21.26 5.79 0.35
N GLY A 64 -21.33 6.19 1.63
CA GLY A 64 -22.51 5.96 2.47
C GLY A 64 -22.79 4.48 2.74
N VAL A 65 -21.81 3.59 2.57
CA VAL A 65 -21.94 2.16 2.88
C VAL A 65 -21.50 1.97 4.33
N LEU A 66 -22.32 1.28 5.14
CA LEU A 66 -21.94 0.96 6.51
C LEU A 66 -20.59 0.24 6.49
N PRO A 67 -19.52 0.79 7.11
CA PRO A 67 -18.18 0.27 6.94
C PRO A 67 -18.11 -1.16 7.50
N PRO A 68 -17.91 -2.19 6.66
CA PRO A 68 -17.93 -3.57 7.11
C PRO A 68 -16.66 -3.83 7.94
N GLY A 69 -16.78 -3.67 9.26
CA GLY A 69 -15.63 -3.69 10.19
C GLY A 69 -14.75 -4.94 10.00
N ARG A 70 -15.37 -6.11 9.77
CA ARG A 70 -14.66 -7.37 9.54
C ARG A 70 -13.85 -7.41 8.25
N SER A 71 -14.39 -6.95 7.11
CA SER A 71 -13.63 -6.97 5.85
C SER A 71 -12.61 -5.85 5.77
N ALA A 72 -12.84 -4.70 6.42
CA ALA A 72 -11.81 -3.69 6.59
C ALA A 72 -10.64 -4.22 7.44
N LEU A 73 -10.92 -4.94 8.54
CA LEU A 73 -9.88 -5.59 9.35
C LEU A 73 -9.07 -6.61 8.54
N LEU A 74 -9.75 -7.44 7.73
CA LEU A 74 -9.06 -8.36 6.81
C LEU A 74 -8.20 -7.62 5.78
N ALA A 75 -8.66 -6.47 5.27
CA ALA A 75 -7.87 -5.62 4.38
C ALA A 75 -6.62 -5.04 5.05
N GLY A 76 -6.65 -4.84 6.37
CA GLY A 76 -5.46 -4.43 7.13
C GLY A 76 -4.51 -5.58 7.47
N LEU A 77 -5.06 -6.75 7.81
CA LEU A 77 -4.25 -7.90 8.22
C LEU A 77 -3.62 -8.62 7.01
N PHE A 78 -4.37 -8.72 5.91
CA PHE A 78 -3.93 -9.38 4.70
C PHE A 78 -4.41 -8.60 3.47
N PRO A 79 -3.80 -7.45 3.14
CA PRO A 79 -4.24 -6.58 2.04
C PRO A 79 -4.50 -7.31 0.71
N PRO A 80 -3.67 -8.29 0.27
CA PRO A 80 -3.89 -8.98 -1.00
C PRO A 80 -5.23 -9.70 -1.14
N LEU A 81 -5.80 -10.22 -0.03
CA LEU A 81 -7.13 -10.87 -0.05
C LEU A 81 -8.21 -9.99 0.55
N GLY A 82 -7.88 -9.23 1.59
CA GLY A 82 -8.85 -8.42 2.32
C GLY A 82 -9.40 -7.26 1.50
N VAL A 83 -8.58 -6.61 0.65
CA VAL A 83 -9.03 -5.54 -0.24
C VAL A 83 -10.02 -6.06 -1.30
N PRO A 84 -9.72 -7.17 -2.04
CA PRO A 84 -10.71 -7.81 -2.90
C PRO A 84 -11.99 -8.18 -2.16
N LEU A 85 -11.89 -8.88 -1.02
CA LEU A 85 -13.07 -9.29 -0.22
C LEU A 85 -13.91 -8.09 0.22
N TYR A 86 -13.27 -6.97 0.56
CA TYR A 86 -13.96 -5.72 0.86
C TYR A 86 -14.74 -5.18 -0.34
N PHE A 87 -14.15 -5.19 -1.55
CA PHE A 87 -14.87 -4.74 -2.76
C PHE A 87 -16.06 -5.62 -3.10
N PHE A 88 -15.90 -6.94 -3.07
CA PHE A 88 -16.99 -7.87 -3.37
C PHE A 88 -18.13 -7.79 -2.35
N ARG A 89 -17.85 -7.36 -1.11
CA ARG A 89 -18.89 -7.12 -0.09
C ARG A 89 -19.56 -5.76 -0.15
N THR A 90 -18.90 -4.75 -0.72
CA THR A 90 -19.40 -3.36 -0.68
C THR A 90 -19.84 -2.82 -2.04
N ARG A 91 -19.61 -3.58 -3.12
CA ARG A 91 -19.89 -3.15 -4.49
C ARG A 91 -20.57 -4.28 -5.29
N PRO A 92 -21.36 -3.94 -6.33
CA PRO A 92 -21.82 -4.91 -7.31
C PRO A 92 -20.65 -5.66 -7.95
N ILE A 93 -20.84 -6.94 -8.28
CA ILE A 93 -19.77 -7.85 -8.70
C ILE A 93 -18.89 -7.30 -9.84
N ALA A 94 -19.50 -6.70 -10.87
CA ALA A 94 -18.78 -6.11 -12.00
C ALA A 94 -17.88 -4.94 -11.55
N ARG A 95 -18.38 -4.06 -10.67
CA ARG A 95 -17.60 -2.95 -10.13
C ARG A 95 -16.53 -3.42 -9.14
N ALA A 96 -16.77 -4.54 -8.45
CA ALA A 96 -15.79 -5.13 -7.56
C ALA A 96 -14.58 -5.69 -8.33
N PHE A 97 -14.80 -6.35 -9.47
CA PHE A 97 -13.71 -6.80 -10.35
C PHE A 97 -12.85 -5.63 -10.85
N VAL A 98 -13.48 -4.59 -11.40
CA VAL A 98 -12.76 -3.39 -11.88
C VAL A 98 -11.99 -2.71 -10.75
N ALA A 99 -12.59 -2.62 -9.55
CA ALA A 99 -11.92 -2.04 -8.39
C ALA A 99 -10.72 -2.88 -7.91
N THR A 100 -10.87 -4.21 -7.93
CA THR A 100 -9.79 -5.15 -7.60
C THR A 100 -8.64 -4.99 -8.59
N LEU A 101 -8.94 -4.94 -9.89
CA LEU A 101 -7.92 -4.75 -10.92
C LEU A 101 -7.22 -3.38 -10.76
N GLY A 102 -7.97 -2.33 -10.43
CA GLY A 102 -7.39 -1.02 -10.11
C GLY A 102 -6.49 -1.03 -8.87
N ALA A 103 -6.86 -1.77 -7.82
CA ALA A 103 -6.03 -1.93 -6.63
C ALA A 103 -4.75 -2.73 -6.91
N ILE A 104 -4.84 -3.78 -7.72
CA ILE A 104 -3.67 -4.53 -8.19
C ILE A 104 -2.76 -3.61 -9.02
N GLY A 105 -3.31 -2.86 -9.98
CA GLY A 105 -2.54 -1.92 -10.78
C GLY A 105 -1.87 -0.85 -9.93
N PHE A 106 -2.57 -0.29 -8.94
CA PHE A 106 -2.00 0.66 -7.98
C PHE A 106 -0.84 0.04 -7.19
N LEU A 107 -1.00 -1.19 -6.71
CA LEU A 107 0.06 -1.91 -5.98
C LEU A 107 1.28 -2.13 -6.86
N VAL A 108 1.09 -2.61 -8.10
CA VAL A 108 2.17 -2.83 -9.08
C VAL A 108 2.94 -1.53 -9.35
N VAL A 109 2.24 -0.42 -9.56
CA VAL A 109 2.87 0.90 -9.75
C VAL A 109 3.69 1.30 -8.53
N CYS A 110 3.14 1.12 -7.31
CA CYS A 110 3.85 1.45 -6.08
C CYS A 110 5.08 0.56 -5.86
N THR A 111 5.01 -0.74 -6.17
CA THR A 111 6.15 -1.65 -6.03
C THR A 111 7.24 -1.35 -7.05
N VAL A 112 6.87 -1.06 -8.30
CA VAL A 112 7.83 -0.64 -9.33
C VAL A 112 8.52 0.66 -8.92
N LEU A 113 7.74 1.65 -8.47
CA LEU A 113 8.27 2.92 -7.99
C LEU A 113 9.23 2.73 -6.80
N SER A 114 8.86 1.89 -5.83
CA SER A 114 9.73 1.54 -4.70
C SER A 114 11.04 0.91 -5.16
N GLY A 115 10.99 -0.03 -6.11
CA GLY A 115 12.18 -0.66 -6.70
C GLY A 115 13.08 0.34 -7.42
N LEU A 116 12.50 1.25 -8.20
CA LEU A 116 13.25 2.33 -8.86
C LEU A 116 13.92 3.27 -7.83
N CYS A 117 13.23 3.62 -6.75
CA CYS A 117 13.81 4.42 -5.66
C CYS A 117 14.95 3.68 -4.95
N ALA A 118 14.81 2.37 -4.74
CA ALA A 118 15.87 1.55 -4.15
C ALA A 118 17.11 1.49 -5.04
N ILE A 119 16.93 1.25 -6.34
CA ILE A 119 18.02 1.24 -7.32
C ILE A 119 18.72 2.61 -7.37
N ALA A 120 17.95 3.70 -7.47
CA ALA A 120 18.49 5.05 -7.51
C ALA A 120 19.28 5.39 -6.24
N THR A 121 18.78 4.98 -5.08
CA THR A 121 19.46 5.21 -3.80
C THR A 121 20.73 4.36 -3.70
N ALA A 122 20.70 3.09 -4.06
CA ALA A 122 21.90 2.24 -4.08
C ALA A 122 22.99 2.81 -4.99
N ALA A 123 22.62 3.27 -6.19
CA ALA A 123 23.54 3.90 -7.14
C ALA A 123 24.16 5.19 -6.58
N LEU A 124 23.38 6.05 -5.90
CA LEU A 124 23.89 7.28 -5.28
C LEU A 124 24.89 7.01 -4.14
N PHE A 125 24.72 5.92 -3.40
CA PHE A 125 25.59 5.56 -2.28
C PHE A 125 26.70 4.57 -2.63
N GLY A 126 26.86 4.20 -3.91
CA GLY A 126 27.86 3.23 -4.36
C GLY A 126 27.66 1.83 -3.77
N LYS A 127 26.43 1.49 -3.38
CA LYS A 127 26.09 0.17 -2.82
C LYS A 127 25.73 -0.82 -3.94
N PRO A 128 25.94 -2.13 -3.71
CA PRO A 128 25.48 -3.15 -4.65
C PRO A 128 23.97 -3.04 -4.87
N LEU A 129 23.52 -3.34 -6.10
CA LEU A 129 22.12 -3.33 -6.47
C LEU A 129 21.34 -4.35 -5.62
N PRO A 130 20.10 -4.01 -5.19
CA PRO A 130 19.23 -5.00 -4.58
C PRO A 130 18.94 -6.12 -5.58
N GLU A 131 19.02 -7.38 -5.12
CA GLU A 131 18.72 -8.59 -5.91
C GLU A 131 17.22 -8.75 -6.20
#